data_AF-A0A1V5PUB3-F1
#
_entry.id   AF-A0A1V5PUB3-F1
#
_cell.length_a   1.000
_cell.length_b   1.000
_cell.length_c   1.000
_cell.angle_alpha   90.00
_cell.angle_beta   90.00
_cell.angle_gamma   90.00
#
_symmetry.space_group_name_H-M   'P 1'
#
loop_
_entity.id
_entity.type
_entity.pdbx_description
1 polymer ?
#
loop_
_entity_poly.entity_id
_entity_poly.type
_entity_poly.pdbx_seq_one_letter_code
_entity_poly.pdbx_strand_id
1 'polypeptide(L)'
;MDATLTEFMTFCVLLDLYRGVPRLYANFNGYDEMAHEHGVLHAEALWMLRWIDSRLVEIERLSREAMRVGYDLFIISDHGMASAISFKARFGQTLGEFVSQAMHLDVDFDAGEESAAAARALRARYLIAALRDSQSRLPPWARRLARRTRRPLLNYLSREEPAYDWQLEGEVVVQVSGPLAHIYFRVTSQPMDLPEVALLYAEFMQHLVGHDGIELVVGRDADQVIVLGRKGGVLTATADKIDSQGLDPLEAFDDRDYVLRELKHLVQLPTSGDLVLLGRLFDTGEVITFEEQEATHGGLGGGQDKPFIIYPAALSPSLPMIESPEALYQWLIARYPL
;
A
#
# COMPACT_ATOMS: atom_id res chain seq x y z
N MET A 1 24.95 -5.53 6.80
CA MET A 1 26.08 -4.58 6.65
C MET A 1 25.97 -3.44 7.67
N ASP A 2 25.14 -3.62 8.70
CA ASP A 2 24.27 -2.51 9.15
C ASP A 2 24.63 -1.99 10.54
N ALA A 3 25.41 -2.79 11.28
CA ALA A 3 26.06 -2.33 12.50
C ALA A 3 27.02 -1.16 12.19
N THR A 4 27.68 -1.19 11.03
CA THR A 4 28.58 -0.10 10.59
C THR A 4 27.84 1.20 10.37
N LEU A 5 26.64 1.15 9.77
CA LEU A 5 25.82 2.34 9.54
C LEU A 5 25.29 2.90 10.86
N THR A 6 24.85 2.03 11.78
CA THR A 6 24.44 2.42 13.14
C THR A 6 25.58 3.14 13.90
N GLU A 7 26.80 2.62 13.83
CA GLU A 7 27.98 3.25 14.44
C GLU A 7 28.31 4.60 13.79
N PHE A 8 28.27 4.67 12.46
CA PHE A 8 28.50 5.91 11.73
C PHE A 8 27.47 6.99 12.09
N MET A 9 26.18 6.63 12.12
CA MET A 9 25.10 7.53 12.51
C MET A 9 25.26 8.00 13.95
N THR A 10 25.61 7.10 14.87
CA THR A 10 25.92 7.47 16.26
C THR A 10 27.04 8.48 16.31
N PHE A 11 28.18 8.22 15.65
CA PHE A 11 29.31 9.14 15.63
C PHE A 11 28.93 10.54 15.13
N CYS A 12 28.15 10.62 14.05
CA CYS A 12 27.65 11.89 13.51
C CYS A 12 26.80 12.65 14.54
N VAL A 13 25.86 11.96 15.21
CA VAL A 13 25.02 12.55 16.25
C VAL A 13 25.86 13.09 17.40
N LEU A 14 26.85 12.30 17.89
CA LEU A 14 27.70 12.72 18.99
C LEU A 14 28.56 13.95 18.63
N LEU A 15 29.09 13.99 17.40
CA LEU A 15 29.85 15.14 16.90
C LEU A 15 28.98 16.40 16.84
N ASP A 16 27.74 16.27 16.36
CA ASP A 16 26.84 17.42 16.24
C ASP A 16 26.29 17.90 17.58
N LEU A 17 26.06 16.99 18.53
CA LEU A 17 25.79 17.34 19.92
C LEU A 17 26.95 18.17 20.49
N TYR A 18 28.21 17.74 20.28
CA TYR A 18 29.40 18.48 20.74
C TYR A 18 29.51 19.88 20.11
N ARG A 19 29.08 20.02 18.85
CA ARG A 19 29.04 21.30 18.14
C ARG A 19 27.88 22.20 18.58
N GLY A 20 26.92 21.70 19.35
CA GLY A 20 25.74 22.45 19.77
C GLY A 20 24.77 22.73 18.61
N VAL A 21 24.65 21.80 17.66
CA VAL A 21 23.70 21.96 16.54
C VAL A 21 22.26 22.02 17.08
N PRO A 22 21.45 23.04 16.73
CA PRO A 22 20.16 23.27 17.41
C PRO A 22 19.13 22.14 17.28
N ARG A 23 19.11 21.43 16.14
CA ARG A 23 18.14 20.37 15.84
C ARG A 23 18.85 19.24 15.10
N LEU A 24 18.62 18.00 15.53
CA LEU A 24 19.26 16.81 14.98
C LEU A 24 18.22 15.77 14.60
N TYR A 25 18.39 15.17 13.43
CA TYR A 25 17.60 14.06 12.94
C TYR A 25 18.56 12.96 12.51
N ALA A 26 18.36 11.76 13.03
CA ALA A 26 19.14 10.59 12.69
C ALA A 26 18.19 9.41 12.49
N ASN A 27 18.45 8.63 11.44
CA ASN A 27 17.71 7.41 11.16
C ASN A 27 18.56 6.19 11.54
N PHE A 28 17.97 5.27 12.29
CA PHE A 28 18.58 4.00 12.70
C PHE A 28 17.77 2.86 12.08
N ASN A 29 18.05 2.55 10.82
CA ASN A 29 17.32 1.57 10.01
C ASN A 29 17.79 0.12 10.20
N GLY A 30 18.81 -0.14 11.02
CA GLY A 30 19.41 -1.48 11.11
C GLY A 30 18.43 -2.57 11.55
N TYR A 31 17.46 -2.27 12.43
CA TYR A 31 16.43 -3.25 12.79
C TYR A 31 15.54 -3.61 11.59
N ASP A 32 15.16 -2.61 10.80
CA ASP A 32 14.30 -2.75 9.63
C ASP A 32 14.92 -3.68 8.59
N GLU A 33 16.18 -3.42 8.22
CA GLU A 33 16.94 -4.25 7.27
C GLU A 33 17.05 -5.70 7.74
N MET A 34 17.39 -5.91 9.02
CA MET A 34 17.51 -7.26 9.60
C MET A 34 16.16 -7.97 9.72
N ALA A 35 15.09 -7.24 10.03
CA ALA A 35 13.76 -7.80 10.13
C ALA A 35 13.24 -8.24 8.75
N HIS A 36 13.47 -7.46 7.69
CA HIS A 36 13.14 -7.85 6.33
C HIS A 36 13.85 -9.15 5.89
N GLU A 37 15.14 -9.28 6.23
CA GLU A 37 15.94 -10.44 5.82
C GLU A 37 15.63 -11.70 6.64
N HIS A 38 15.36 -11.56 7.94
CA HIS A 38 15.33 -12.71 8.86
C HIS A 38 14.00 -12.90 9.59
N GLY A 39 13.13 -11.90 9.60
CA GLY A 39 11.86 -11.90 10.32
C GLY A 39 11.88 -11.06 11.60
N VAL A 40 10.69 -10.62 12.03
CA VAL A 40 10.45 -9.64 13.10
C VAL A 40 11.12 -10.01 14.43
N LEU A 41 11.07 -11.29 14.82
CA LEU A 41 11.56 -11.77 16.11
C LEU A 41 12.84 -12.60 16.00
N HIS A 42 13.52 -12.55 14.85
CA HIS A 42 14.74 -13.29 14.62
C HIS A 42 15.88 -12.76 15.51
N ALA A 43 16.83 -13.64 15.88
CA ALA A 43 17.88 -13.31 16.83
C ALA A 43 18.75 -12.11 16.38
N GLU A 44 19.02 -12.02 15.08
CA GLU A 44 19.80 -10.98 14.39
C GLU A 44 19.07 -9.63 14.42
N ALA A 45 17.78 -9.61 14.10
CA ALA A 45 16.95 -8.41 14.21
C ALA A 45 16.89 -7.91 15.67
N LEU A 46 16.67 -8.81 16.63
CA LEU A 46 16.65 -8.46 18.05
C LEU A 46 18.02 -8.06 18.59
N TRP A 47 19.11 -8.64 18.07
CA TRP A 47 20.46 -8.22 18.40
C TRP A 47 20.72 -6.80 17.91
N MET A 48 20.33 -6.48 16.67
CA MET A 48 20.46 -5.13 16.11
C MET A 48 19.63 -4.11 16.89
N LEU A 49 18.40 -4.47 17.29
CA LEU A 49 17.56 -3.59 18.10
C LEU A 49 18.20 -3.27 19.46
N ARG A 50 18.79 -4.28 20.13
CA ARG A 50 19.57 -4.06 21.38
C ARG A 50 20.83 -3.23 21.14
N TRP A 51 21.43 -3.36 19.97
CA TRP A 51 22.59 -2.55 19.60
C TRP A 51 22.21 -1.08 19.44
N ILE A 52 21.13 -0.79 18.71
CA ILE A 52 20.55 0.55 18.57
C ILE A 52 20.22 1.12 19.95
N ASP A 53 19.54 0.36 20.82
CA ASP A 53 19.25 0.77 22.20
C ASP A 53 20.52 1.19 22.97
N SER A 54 21.61 0.41 22.86
CA SER A 54 22.87 0.76 23.51
C SER A 54 23.51 2.06 22.99
N ARG A 55 23.28 2.42 21.73
CA ARG A 55 23.72 3.70 21.13
C ARG A 55 22.83 4.86 21.55
N LEU A 56 21.51 4.63 21.66
CA LEU A 56 20.57 5.61 22.18
C LEU A 56 20.89 6.00 23.63
N VAL A 57 21.28 5.04 24.47
CA VAL A 57 21.76 5.31 25.84
C VAL A 57 22.99 6.23 25.86
N GLU A 58 23.93 6.03 24.94
CA GLU A 58 25.11 6.87 24.81
C GLU A 58 24.76 8.31 24.39
N ILE A 59 23.87 8.44 23.40
CA ILE A 59 23.35 9.72 22.91
C ILE A 59 22.61 10.45 24.05
N GLU A 60 21.73 9.77 24.79
CA GLU A 60 20.98 10.36 25.90
C GLU A 60 21.92 10.85 27.00
N ARG A 61 22.93 10.05 27.38
CA ARG A 61 23.88 10.46 28.43
C ARG A 61 24.60 11.73 28.03
N LEU A 62 25.14 11.79 26.81
CA LEU A 62 25.89 12.95 26.34
C LEU A 62 25.00 14.17 26.14
N SER A 63 23.75 13.99 25.71
CA SER A 63 22.80 15.08 25.53
C SER A 63 22.40 15.77 26.84
N ARG A 64 22.51 15.07 27.98
CA ARG A 64 22.24 15.59 29.34
C ARG A 64 23.49 16.10 30.06
N GLU A 65 24.60 15.38 29.99
CA GLU A 65 25.75 15.58 30.90
C GLU A 65 26.87 16.43 30.30
N ALA A 66 27.08 16.35 28.98
CA ALA A 66 28.29 16.87 28.34
C ALA A 66 28.12 18.24 27.67
N MET A 67 26.89 18.74 27.55
CA MET A 67 26.57 19.88 26.70
C MET A 67 26.22 21.15 27.47
N ARG A 68 26.58 22.29 26.89
CA ARG A 68 26.22 23.63 27.39
C ARG A 68 24.72 23.93 27.23
N VAL A 69 24.03 23.16 26.39
CA VAL A 69 22.61 23.26 26.05
C VAL A 69 22.00 21.87 26.26
N GLY A 70 20.89 21.79 26.98
CA GLY A 70 20.16 20.52 27.14
C GLY A 70 19.32 20.23 25.89
N TYR A 71 19.31 18.97 25.46
CA TYR A 71 18.47 18.49 24.37
C TYR A 71 17.29 17.68 24.90
N ASP A 72 16.14 17.83 24.26
CA ASP A 72 15.01 16.91 24.42
C ASP A 72 15.11 15.81 23.35
N LEU A 73 15.26 14.56 23.78
CA LEU A 73 15.41 13.40 22.90
C LEU A 73 14.05 12.75 22.62
N PHE A 74 13.74 12.60 21.33
CA PHE A 74 12.56 11.88 20.84
C PHE A 74 13.03 10.66 20.04
N ILE A 75 12.39 9.51 20.26
CA ILE A 75 12.59 8.28 19.49
C ILE A 75 11.26 7.97 18.82
N ILE A 76 11.26 7.89 17.49
CA ILE A 76 10.04 7.72 16.70
C ILE A 76 10.26 6.52 15.78
N SER A 77 9.25 5.66 15.72
CA SER A 77 9.08 4.70 14.63
C SER A 77 8.07 5.28 13.67
N ASP A 78 8.42 5.37 12.39
CA ASP A 78 7.53 5.81 11.32
C ASP A 78 6.47 4.75 10.97
N HIS A 79 6.81 3.47 11.14
CA HIS A 79 5.87 2.35 11.01
C HIS A 79 6.14 1.26 12.06
N GLY A 80 5.24 0.27 12.11
CA GLY A 80 5.51 -1.01 12.77
C GLY A 80 6.10 -2.03 11.80
N MET A 81 6.01 -3.31 12.11
CA MET A 81 6.48 -4.38 11.22
C MET A 81 5.57 -5.62 11.35
N ALA A 82 5.21 -6.24 10.23
CA ALA A 82 4.45 -7.48 10.19
C ALA A 82 5.32 -8.67 9.78
N SER A 83 5.04 -9.86 10.32
CA SER A 83 5.62 -11.10 9.79
C SER A 83 5.06 -11.36 8.39
N ALA A 84 5.88 -11.83 7.47
CA ALA A 84 5.50 -11.90 6.07
C ALA A 84 5.80 -13.26 5.44
N ILE A 85 4.98 -13.62 4.46
CA ILE A 85 5.25 -14.73 3.54
C ILE A 85 5.31 -14.12 2.14
N SER A 86 6.44 -14.22 1.46
CA SER A 86 6.53 -13.67 0.10
C SER A 86 5.57 -14.39 -0.86
N PHE A 87 4.97 -13.61 -1.76
CA PHE A 87 4.06 -14.11 -2.78
C PHE A 87 4.74 -15.20 -3.64
N LYS A 88 6.03 -15.00 -3.94
CA LYS A 88 6.86 -15.97 -4.66
C LYS A 88 7.08 -17.26 -3.89
N ALA A 89 7.41 -17.20 -2.60
CA ALA A 89 7.53 -18.41 -1.78
C ALA A 89 6.21 -19.18 -1.69
N ARG A 90 5.09 -18.46 -1.59
CA ARG A 90 3.76 -19.07 -1.41
C ARG A 90 3.13 -19.63 -2.70
N PHE A 91 3.36 -18.97 -3.83
CA PHE A 91 2.69 -19.27 -5.11
C PHE A 91 3.65 -19.68 -6.24
N GLY A 92 4.97 -19.69 -5.99
CA GLY A 92 5.97 -20.13 -6.97
C GLY A 92 6.31 -19.11 -8.05
N GLN A 93 5.77 -17.90 -7.98
CA GLN A 93 5.99 -16.82 -8.94
C GLN A 93 5.86 -15.45 -8.26
N THR A 94 6.53 -14.44 -8.78
CA THR A 94 6.38 -13.04 -8.35
C THR A 94 5.00 -12.49 -8.74
N LEU A 95 4.59 -11.38 -8.12
CA LEU A 95 3.36 -10.68 -8.52
C LEU A 95 3.43 -10.23 -9.99
N GLY A 96 4.60 -9.74 -10.44
CA GLY A 96 4.81 -9.32 -11.83
C GLY A 96 4.62 -10.45 -12.83
N GLU A 97 5.16 -11.63 -12.55
CA GLU A 97 4.95 -12.83 -13.38
C GLU A 97 3.48 -13.27 -13.40
N PHE A 98 2.81 -13.24 -12.25
CA PHE A 98 1.37 -13.52 -12.16
C PHE A 98 0.56 -12.55 -13.02
N VAL A 99 0.81 -11.23 -12.90
CA VAL A 99 0.11 -10.21 -13.69
C VAL A 99 0.38 -10.40 -15.18
N SER A 100 1.63 -10.64 -15.57
CA SER A 100 1.98 -10.88 -16.97
C SER A 100 1.21 -12.09 -17.54
N GLN A 101 1.19 -13.22 -16.85
CA GLN A 101 0.44 -14.41 -17.27
C GLN A 101 -1.06 -14.16 -17.36
N ALA A 102 -1.64 -13.51 -16.34
CA ALA A 102 -3.07 -13.21 -16.32
C ALA A 102 -3.48 -12.23 -17.44
N MET A 103 -2.60 -11.31 -17.82
CA MET A 103 -2.83 -10.39 -18.94
C MET A 103 -2.76 -11.06 -20.31
N HIS A 104 -1.91 -12.08 -20.49
CA HIS A 104 -1.87 -12.86 -21.74
C HIS A 104 -3.19 -13.60 -22.01
N LEU A 105 -3.84 -14.10 -20.96
CA LEU A 105 -5.15 -14.75 -21.07
C LEU A 105 -6.26 -13.79 -21.56
N ASP A 106 -6.09 -12.47 -21.36
CA ASP A 106 -7.02 -11.48 -21.92
C ASP A 106 -6.78 -11.19 -23.41
N VAL A 107 -5.61 -11.56 -23.97
CA VAL A 107 -5.22 -11.30 -25.37
C VAL A 107 -5.41 -12.52 -26.28
N ASP A 108 -5.26 -13.75 -25.78
CA ASP A 108 -5.31 -15.00 -26.57
C ASP A 108 -6.71 -15.38 -27.11
N PHE A 109 -7.72 -14.53 -26.97
CA PHE A 109 -9.10 -14.82 -27.34
C PHE A 109 -9.38 -14.46 -28.80
N ASP A 110 -9.01 -15.36 -29.74
CA ASP A 110 -9.36 -15.36 -31.19
C ASP A 110 -9.54 -13.97 -31.83
N ALA A 111 -8.61 -13.06 -31.51
CA ALA A 111 -8.45 -11.83 -32.26
C ALA A 111 -7.82 -12.25 -33.58
N GLY A 112 -8.60 -12.23 -34.67
CA GLY A 112 -8.07 -12.42 -36.02
C GLY A 112 -7.07 -11.31 -36.38
N GLU A 113 -7.14 -10.77 -37.59
CA GLU A 113 -6.30 -9.63 -38.00
C GLU A 113 -6.59 -8.30 -37.24
N GLU A 114 -7.44 -8.31 -36.20
CA GLU A 114 -7.77 -7.13 -35.39
C GLU A 114 -6.76 -6.87 -34.27
N SER A 115 -6.55 -5.59 -33.95
CA SER A 115 -5.75 -5.18 -32.78
C SER A 115 -6.40 -5.68 -31.48
N ALA A 116 -5.60 -6.20 -30.54
CA ALA A 116 -6.03 -6.67 -29.22
C ALA A 116 -6.92 -5.65 -28.48
N ALA A 117 -6.70 -4.35 -28.71
CA ALA A 117 -7.51 -3.27 -28.17
C ALA A 117 -8.97 -3.29 -28.66
N ALA A 118 -9.18 -3.47 -29.96
CA ALA A 118 -10.51 -3.54 -30.55
C ALA A 118 -11.27 -4.77 -30.02
N ALA A 119 -10.58 -5.90 -29.87
CA ALA A 119 -11.11 -7.11 -29.27
C ALA A 119 -11.56 -6.87 -27.81
N ARG A 120 -10.73 -6.20 -26.99
CA ARG A 120 -11.07 -5.83 -25.60
C ARG A 120 -12.29 -4.91 -25.52
N ALA A 121 -12.33 -3.85 -26.34
CA ALA A 121 -13.45 -2.91 -26.36
C ALA A 121 -14.76 -3.56 -26.83
N LEU A 122 -14.69 -4.42 -27.85
CA LEU A 122 -15.83 -5.19 -28.34
C LEU A 122 -16.36 -6.14 -27.26
N ARG A 123 -15.46 -6.88 -26.60
CA ARG A 123 -15.78 -7.75 -25.48
C ARG A 123 -16.44 -6.99 -24.33
N ALA A 124 -15.90 -5.84 -23.95
CA ALA A 124 -16.49 -4.98 -22.94
C ALA A 124 -17.94 -4.61 -23.28
N ARG A 125 -18.23 -4.26 -24.54
CA ARG A 125 -19.61 -4.00 -25.01
C ARG A 125 -20.51 -5.23 -24.87
N TYR A 126 -20.00 -6.42 -25.22
CA TYR A 126 -20.74 -7.68 -25.02
C TYR A 126 -21.03 -7.95 -23.54
N LEU A 127 -20.05 -7.76 -22.65
CA LEU A 127 -20.23 -7.92 -21.20
C LEU A 127 -21.31 -6.98 -20.66
N ILE A 128 -21.33 -5.73 -21.12
CA ILE A 128 -22.36 -4.76 -20.75
C ILE A 128 -23.75 -5.20 -21.25
N ALA A 129 -23.84 -5.71 -22.48
CA ALA A 129 -25.10 -6.25 -23.00
C ALA A 129 -25.58 -7.46 -22.17
N ALA A 130 -24.68 -8.39 -21.83
CA ALA A 130 -24.97 -9.55 -21.00
C ALA A 130 -25.43 -9.17 -19.57
N LEU A 131 -24.87 -8.11 -18.99
CA LEU A 131 -25.31 -7.57 -17.70
C LEU A 131 -26.77 -7.07 -17.73
N ARG A 132 -27.24 -6.58 -18.89
CA ARG A 132 -28.63 -6.10 -19.06
C ARG A 132 -29.63 -7.24 -19.23
N ASP A 133 -29.25 -8.29 -19.95
CA ASP A 133 -30.15 -9.37 -20.37
C ASP A 133 -30.44 -10.42 -19.28
N SER A 134 -29.76 -10.35 -18.13
CA SER A 134 -30.08 -11.10 -16.89
C SER A 134 -30.22 -12.63 -17.04
N GLN A 135 -29.36 -13.27 -17.86
CA GLN A 135 -29.12 -14.73 -17.83
C GLN A 135 -27.64 -14.99 -17.48
N SER A 136 -27.36 -15.23 -16.20
CA SER A 136 -26.04 -15.04 -15.56
C SER A 136 -24.92 -16.00 -15.96
N ARG A 137 -23.80 -15.46 -16.45
CA ARG A 137 -22.45 -16.12 -16.49
C ARG A 137 -21.35 -15.33 -15.76
N LEU A 138 -21.66 -14.18 -15.15
CA LEU A 138 -20.64 -13.32 -14.54
C LEU A 138 -20.36 -13.65 -13.07
N PRO A 139 -19.09 -13.48 -12.63
CA PRO A 139 -18.71 -13.60 -11.23
C PRO A 139 -19.58 -12.72 -10.30
N PRO A 140 -19.87 -13.17 -9.06
CA PRO A 140 -20.65 -12.39 -8.11
C PRO A 140 -20.11 -10.98 -7.84
N TRP A 141 -18.79 -10.80 -7.77
CA TRP A 141 -18.16 -9.49 -7.54
C TRP A 141 -18.43 -8.52 -8.69
N ALA A 142 -18.36 -8.99 -9.95
CA ALA A 142 -18.57 -8.15 -11.13
C ALA A 142 -20.01 -7.62 -11.20
N ARG A 143 -20.99 -8.45 -10.83
CA ARG A 143 -22.40 -8.03 -10.73
C ARG A 143 -22.62 -6.98 -9.64
N ARG A 144 -21.94 -7.11 -8.50
CA ARG A 144 -21.99 -6.12 -7.41
C ARG A 144 -21.34 -4.82 -7.82
N LEU A 145 -20.17 -4.88 -8.47
CA LEU A 145 -19.45 -3.73 -9.02
C LEU A 145 -20.33 -2.97 -10.02
N ALA A 146 -20.93 -3.66 -10.98
CA ALA A 146 -21.80 -3.05 -11.99
C ALA A 146 -22.99 -2.26 -11.41
N ARG A 147 -23.45 -2.61 -10.20
CA ARG A 147 -24.54 -1.88 -9.50
C ARG A 147 -24.06 -0.64 -8.76
N ARG A 148 -22.75 -0.44 -8.65
CA ARG A 148 -22.12 0.60 -7.84
C ARG A 148 -21.36 1.65 -8.65
N THR A 149 -21.19 1.43 -9.94
CA THR A 149 -20.50 2.37 -10.81
C THR A 149 -21.19 3.73 -10.82
N ARG A 150 -20.41 4.80 -10.83
CA ARG A 150 -20.89 6.19 -10.81
C ARG A 150 -21.58 6.59 -12.11
N ARG A 151 -21.22 5.93 -13.21
CA ARG A 151 -21.74 6.24 -14.55
C ARG A 151 -22.33 4.98 -15.19
N PRO A 152 -23.21 5.13 -16.19
CA PRO A 152 -23.62 4.02 -17.03
C PRO A 152 -22.39 3.31 -17.61
N LEU A 153 -22.34 1.98 -17.56
CA LEU A 153 -21.16 1.21 -17.96
C LEU A 153 -20.64 1.54 -19.38
N LEU A 154 -21.55 1.83 -20.32
CA LEU A 154 -21.18 2.24 -21.68
C LEU A 154 -20.36 3.53 -21.71
N ASN A 155 -20.53 4.43 -20.75
CA ASN A 155 -19.83 5.70 -20.71
C ASN A 155 -18.34 5.54 -20.37
N TYR A 156 -17.94 4.43 -19.72
CA TYR A 156 -16.52 4.11 -19.54
C TYR A 156 -15.86 3.72 -20.87
N LEU A 157 -16.64 3.24 -21.85
CA LEU A 157 -16.16 2.92 -23.20
C LEU A 157 -16.34 4.07 -24.21
N SER A 158 -17.06 5.15 -23.82
CA SER A 158 -17.51 6.22 -24.72
C SER A 158 -16.79 7.57 -24.51
N ARG A 159 -15.72 7.62 -23.71
CA ARG A 159 -14.80 8.77 -23.79
C ARG A 159 -14.31 8.81 -25.24
N GLU A 160 -14.46 9.95 -25.93
CA GLU A 160 -13.83 10.19 -27.25
C GLU A 160 -12.43 9.60 -27.19
N GLU A 161 -12.21 8.49 -27.91
CA GLU A 161 -11.14 7.51 -27.62
C GLU A 161 -9.89 8.24 -27.11
N PRO A 162 -9.61 8.25 -25.79
CA PRO A 162 -8.37 8.85 -25.31
C PRO A 162 -7.29 8.15 -26.12
N ALA A 163 -6.48 8.89 -26.89
CA ALA A 163 -5.61 8.34 -27.92
C ALA A 163 -4.79 7.18 -27.33
N TYR A 164 -5.34 5.97 -27.45
CA TYR A 164 -4.83 4.86 -26.69
C TYR A 164 -3.64 4.39 -27.51
N ASP A 165 -2.45 4.48 -26.92
CA ASP A 165 -1.23 4.10 -27.62
C ASP A 165 -1.00 2.59 -27.44
N TRP A 166 -1.60 1.84 -28.35
CA TRP A 166 -1.61 0.38 -28.33
C TRP A 166 -0.33 -0.26 -28.89
N GLN A 167 0.71 0.53 -29.19
CA GLN A 167 1.98 0.04 -29.75
C GLN A 167 3.09 -0.16 -28.71
N LEU A 168 2.84 0.15 -27.44
CA LEU A 168 3.86 0.07 -26.39
C LEU A 168 4.04 -1.38 -25.90
N GLU A 169 5.18 -1.99 -26.25
CA GLU A 169 5.71 -3.15 -25.51
C GLU A 169 5.76 -2.79 -24.00
N GLY A 170 5.00 -3.54 -23.18
CA GLY A 170 4.81 -3.29 -21.75
C GLY A 170 3.51 -2.54 -21.42
N GLU A 171 2.36 -3.13 -21.74
CA GLU A 171 1.03 -2.53 -21.49
C GLU A 171 0.74 -2.29 -19.99
N VAL A 172 1.39 -3.03 -19.09
CA VAL A 172 1.14 -2.99 -17.66
C VAL A 172 2.45 -2.84 -16.88
N VAL A 173 2.48 -1.91 -15.92
CA VAL A 173 3.56 -1.76 -14.95
C VAL A 173 3.04 -2.17 -13.58
N VAL A 174 3.78 -3.06 -12.91
CA VAL A 174 3.53 -3.46 -11.52
C VAL A 174 4.63 -2.87 -10.66
N GLN A 175 4.26 -1.99 -9.74
CA GLN A 175 5.17 -1.41 -8.75
C GLN A 175 4.82 -1.96 -7.37
N VAL A 176 5.72 -2.75 -6.80
CA VAL A 176 5.55 -3.34 -5.46
C VAL A 176 6.24 -2.47 -4.40
N SER A 177 5.70 -2.50 -3.18
CA SER A 177 6.28 -1.95 -1.97
C SER A 177 5.72 -2.75 -0.79
N GLY A 178 6.53 -3.69 -0.29
CA GLY A 178 6.12 -4.66 0.71
C GLY A 178 4.83 -5.41 0.31
N PRO A 179 3.77 -5.40 1.14
CA PRO A 179 2.50 -6.07 0.84
C PRO A 179 1.53 -5.20 0.03
N LEU A 180 1.98 -4.05 -0.48
CA LEU A 180 1.20 -3.16 -1.32
C LEU A 180 1.75 -3.18 -2.75
N ALA A 181 0.88 -3.11 -3.75
CA ALA A 181 1.31 -2.95 -5.14
C ALA A 181 0.40 -2.00 -5.90
N HIS A 182 0.98 -1.17 -6.76
CA HIS A 182 0.27 -0.38 -7.74
C HIS A 182 0.37 -1.04 -9.12
N ILE A 183 -0.75 -1.10 -9.84
CA ILE A 183 -0.81 -1.53 -11.24
C ILE A 183 -1.19 -0.33 -12.10
N TYR A 184 -0.40 -0.08 -13.14
CA TYR A 184 -0.61 1.00 -14.10
C TYR A 184 -0.80 0.40 -15.50
N PHE A 185 -1.87 0.76 -16.18
CA PHE A 185 -2.13 0.38 -17.57
C PHE A 185 -1.66 1.52 -18.48
N ARG A 186 -0.55 1.32 -19.20
CA ARG A 186 0.09 2.33 -20.06
C ARG A 186 -0.60 2.45 -21.42
N VAL A 187 -1.93 2.38 -21.43
CA VAL A 187 -2.75 2.44 -22.64
C VAL A 187 -3.45 3.78 -22.78
N THR A 188 -3.50 4.60 -21.74
CA THR A 188 -3.97 5.99 -21.83
C THR A 188 -3.04 6.94 -21.09
N SER A 189 -3.16 8.24 -21.40
CA SER A 189 -2.46 9.31 -20.68
C SER A 189 -3.16 9.75 -19.39
N GLN A 190 -4.34 9.20 -19.08
CA GLN A 190 -5.14 9.53 -17.90
C GLN A 190 -5.30 8.29 -17.03
N PRO A 191 -5.48 8.44 -15.71
CA PRO A 191 -5.77 7.27 -14.90
C PRO A 191 -7.09 6.61 -15.28
N MET A 192 -7.11 5.28 -15.26
CA MET A 192 -8.28 4.47 -15.54
C MET A 192 -9.13 4.31 -14.27
N ASP A 193 -10.46 4.33 -14.45
CA ASP A 193 -11.39 3.99 -13.38
C ASP A 193 -11.48 2.45 -13.24
N LEU A 194 -11.61 1.92 -12.02
CA LEU A 194 -11.68 0.48 -11.77
C LEU A 194 -12.81 -0.22 -12.57
N PRO A 195 -14.02 0.36 -12.75
CA PRO A 195 -15.01 -0.22 -13.64
C PRO A 195 -14.58 -0.29 -15.11
N GLU A 196 -13.77 0.66 -15.58
CA GLU A 196 -13.20 0.65 -16.94
C GLU A 196 -12.21 -0.51 -17.08
N VAL A 197 -11.29 -0.65 -16.11
CA VAL A 197 -10.34 -1.77 -16.06
C VAL A 197 -11.07 -3.11 -16.00
N ALA A 198 -12.11 -3.23 -15.16
CA ALA A 198 -12.91 -4.45 -15.04
C ALA A 198 -13.67 -4.84 -16.31
N LEU A 199 -13.94 -3.90 -17.20
CA LEU A 199 -14.56 -4.15 -18.48
C LEU A 199 -13.54 -4.52 -19.57
N LEU A 200 -12.41 -3.82 -19.63
CA LEU A 200 -11.39 -4.01 -20.66
C LEU A 200 -10.46 -5.21 -20.38
N TYR A 201 -10.24 -5.53 -19.11
CA TYR A 201 -9.35 -6.60 -18.62
C TYR A 201 -10.10 -7.59 -17.74
N ALA A 202 -11.18 -8.14 -18.31
CA ALA A 202 -12.17 -8.91 -17.55
C ALA A 202 -11.65 -10.27 -17.09
N GLU A 203 -10.80 -10.98 -17.84
CA GLU A 203 -10.18 -12.22 -17.36
C GLU A 203 -9.10 -11.92 -16.34
N PHE A 204 -8.27 -10.90 -16.56
CA PHE A 204 -7.29 -10.46 -15.59
C PHE A 204 -7.93 -10.18 -14.22
N MET A 205 -9.02 -9.39 -14.20
CA MET A 205 -9.73 -9.08 -12.97
C MET A 205 -10.39 -10.31 -12.32
N GLN A 206 -10.80 -11.31 -13.11
CA GLN A 206 -11.30 -12.59 -12.58
C GLN A 206 -10.23 -13.40 -11.85
N HIS A 207 -8.99 -13.39 -12.34
CA HIS A 207 -7.87 -14.07 -11.70
C HIS A 207 -7.36 -13.29 -10.48
N LEU A 208 -7.47 -11.97 -10.51
CA LEU A 208 -7.03 -11.08 -9.44
C LEU A 208 -7.98 -11.11 -8.24
N VAL A 209 -9.29 -10.88 -8.47
CA VAL A 209 -10.29 -10.81 -7.40
C VAL A 209 -10.60 -12.20 -6.88
N GLY A 210 -10.17 -12.47 -5.64
CA GLY A 210 -10.33 -13.77 -5.00
C GLY A 210 -9.09 -14.66 -5.06
N HIS A 211 -7.98 -14.16 -5.61
CA HIS A 211 -6.69 -14.82 -5.48
C HIS A 211 -6.33 -15.03 -4.00
N ASP A 212 -5.82 -16.21 -3.65
CA ASP A 212 -5.57 -16.59 -2.24
C ASP A 212 -4.51 -15.71 -1.55
N GLY A 213 -3.70 -15.00 -2.34
CA GLY A 213 -2.63 -14.11 -1.88
C GLY A 213 -2.96 -12.61 -1.86
N ILE A 214 -4.15 -12.19 -2.31
CA ILE A 214 -4.54 -10.77 -2.43
C ILE A 214 -5.78 -10.53 -1.60
N GLU A 215 -5.71 -9.70 -0.55
CA GLU A 215 -6.87 -9.40 0.29
C GLU A 215 -7.80 -8.41 -0.39
N LEU A 216 -7.24 -7.32 -0.93
CA LEU A 216 -7.99 -6.21 -1.50
C LEU A 216 -7.48 -5.87 -2.89
N VAL A 217 -8.42 -5.60 -3.80
CA VAL A 217 -8.18 -4.87 -5.04
C VAL A 217 -8.94 -3.55 -4.92
N VAL A 218 -8.22 -2.45 -4.93
CA VAL A 218 -8.74 -1.11 -4.69
C VAL A 218 -8.53 -0.27 -5.94
N GLY A 219 -9.49 0.59 -6.24
CA GLY A 219 -9.33 1.56 -7.31
C GLY A 219 -10.36 2.67 -7.22
N ARG A 220 -10.26 3.60 -8.16
CA ARG A 220 -11.12 4.80 -8.21
C ARG A 220 -12.29 4.60 -9.18
N ASP A 221 -13.35 5.36 -8.95
CA ASP A 221 -14.41 5.60 -9.93
C ASP A 221 -14.84 7.07 -9.82
N ALA A 222 -14.19 7.93 -10.62
CA ALA A 222 -14.21 9.37 -10.44
C ALA A 222 -13.78 9.80 -9.02
N ASP A 223 -14.69 10.32 -8.19
CA ASP A 223 -14.45 10.76 -6.81
C ASP A 223 -14.67 9.66 -5.76
N GLN A 224 -15.13 8.49 -6.19
CA GLN A 224 -15.44 7.36 -5.35
C GLN A 224 -14.26 6.39 -5.28
N VAL A 225 -14.09 5.76 -4.13
CA VAL A 225 -13.18 4.63 -3.94
C VAL A 225 -13.98 3.34 -3.93
N ILE A 226 -13.47 2.35 -4.64
CA ILE A 226 -14.03 1.01 -4.73
C ILE A 226 -13.01 0.03 -4.16
N VAL A 227 -13.45 -0.76 -3.20
CA VAL A 227 -12.68 -1.84 -2.57
C VAL A 227 -13.36 -3.16 -2.90
N LEU A 228 -12.65 -4.02 -3.62
CA LEU A 228 -13.05 -5.39 -3.90
C LEU A 228 -12.31 -6.32 -2.93
N GLY A 229 -13.06 -7.05 -2.11
CA GLY A 229 -12.48 -8.00 -1.16
C GLY A 229 -12.26 -9.37 -1.78
N ARG A 230 -11.26 -10.11 -1.31
CA ARG A 230 -10.93 -11.49 -1.71
C ARG A 230 -12.14 -12.43 -1.68
N LYS A 231 -13.02 -12.29 -0.69
CA LYS A 231 -14.26 -13.10 -0.57
C LYS A 231 -15.41 -12.59 -1.47
N GLY A 232 -15.10 -11.71 -2.42
CA GLY A 232 -16.00 -11.15 -3.41
C GLY A 232 -16.84 -9.95 -2.93
N GLY A 233 -16.64 -9.48 -1.71
CA GLY A 233 -17.28 -8.27 -1.19
C GLY A 233 -16.98 -7.04 -2.04
N VAL A 234 -17.91 -6.08 -2.12
CA VAL A 234 -17.68 -4.79 -2.79
C VAL A 234 -18.09 -3.67 -1.84
N LEU A 235 -17.13 -2.85 -1.44
CA LEU A 235 -17.35 -1.63 -0.69
C LEU A 235 -17.08 -0.44 -1.60
N THR A 236 -17.95 0.56 -1.54
CA THR A 236 -17.76 1.82 -2.22
C THR A 236 -17.90 2.97 -1.25
N ALA A 237 -17.01 3.95 -1.33
CA ALA A 237 -17.01 5.07 -0.42
C ALA A 237 -16.73 6.40 -1.15
N THR A 238 -17.53 7.40 -0.84
CA THR A 238 -17.36 8.81 -1.21
C THR A 238 -17.06 9.60 0.06
N ALA A 239 -16.86 10.92 0.00
CA ALA A 239 -16.69 11.74 1.20
C ALA A 239 -17.81 11.50 2.24
N ASP A 240 -19.06 11.47 1.78
CA ASP A 240 -20.23 11.48 2.68
C ASP A 240 -20.96 10.14 2.81
N LYS A 241 -20.63 9.14 1.99
CA LYS A 241 -21.39 7.88 1.93
C LYS A 241 -20.49 6.67 1.81
N ILE A 242 -20.77 5.66 2.63
CA ILE A 242 -20.18 4.33 2.55
C ILE A 242 -21.30 3.34 2.27
N ASP A 243 -21.07 2.41 1.35
CA ASP A 243 -22.05 1.39 0.99
C ASP A 243 -21.32 0.06 0.68
N SER A 244 -21.87 -1.08 1.08
CA SER A 244 -21.24 -2.40 0.93
C SER A 244 -22.22 -3.44 0.38
N GLN A 245 -21.74 -4.40 -0.42
CA GLN A 245 -22.51 -5.56 -0.91
C GLN A 245 -21.71 -6.85 -0.72
N GLY A 246 -22.38 -7.90 -0.22
CA GLY A 246 -21.72 -9.16 0.12
C GLY A 246 -21.03 -9.08 1.48
N LEU A 247 -19.95 -9.84 1.65
CA LEU A 247 -19.09 -9.75 2.82
C LEU A 247 -18.35 -8.41 2.84
N ASP A 248 -18.07 -7.86 4.01
CA ASP A 248 -17.34 -6.60 4.10
C ASP A 248 -15.88 -6.85 3.68
N PRO A 249 -15.36 -6.19 2.63
CA PRO A 249 -13.96 -6.33 2.23
C PRO A 249 -12.98 -6.03 3.37
N LEU A 250 -13.36 -5.16 4.30
CA LEU A 250 -12.47 -4.69 5.36
C LEU A 250 -12.60 -5.48 6.66
N GLU A 251 -13.33 -6.61 6.66
CA GLU A 251 -13.59 -7.41 7.87
C GLU A 251 -12.33 -7.98 8.54
N ALA A 252 -11.24 -8.14 7.78
CA ALA A 252 -9.98 -8.70 8.27
C ALA A 252 -9.14 -7.68 9.08
N PHE A 253 -9.48 -6.39 9.02
CA PHE A 253 -8.69 -5.33 9.64
C PHE A 253 -9.30 -4.87 10.97
N ASP A 254 -8.44 -4.59 11.96
CA ASP A 254 -8.84 -4.17 13.31
C ASP A 254 -9.66 -2.87 13.30
N ASP A 255 -9.17 -1.84 12.58
CA ASP A 255 -9.79 -0.52 12.47
C ASP A 255 -10.24 -0.26 11.03
N ARG A 256 -11.49 -0.65 10.76
CA ARG A 256 -12.14 -0.49 9.46
C ARG A 256 -12.17 0.96 8.98
N ASP A 257 -12.42 1.91 9.88
CA ASP A 257 -12.61 3.32 9.49
C ASP A 257 -11.27 3.99 9.21
N TYR A 258 -10.22 3.66 9.97
CA TYR A 258 -8.84 3.99 9.66
C TYR A 258 -8.43 3.44 8.28
N VAL A 259 -8.59 2.14 8.06
CA VAL A 259 -8.21 1.50 6.78
C VAL A 259 -8.93 2.15 5.60
N LEU A 260 -10.24 2.38 5.69
CA LEU A 260 -10.98 3.00 4.60
C LEU A 260 -10.52 4.44 4.32
N ARG A 261 -10.14 5.20 5.35
CA ARG A 261 -9.59 6.55 5.20
C ARG A 261 -8.23 6.53 4.51
N GLU A 262 -7.34 5.62 4.88
CA GLU A 262 -6.03 5.47 4.23
C GLU A 262 -6.16 5.04 2.77
N LEU A 263 -7.02 4.04 2.49
CA LEU A 263 -7.30 3.63 1.12
C LEU A 263 -7.90 4.76 0.28
N LYS A 264 -8.80 5.56 0.87
CA LYS A 264 -9.36 6.76 0.23
C LYS A 264 -8.30 7.76 -0.14
N HIS A 265 -7.41 8.06 0.80
CA HIS A 265 -6.32 8.99 0.58
C HIS A 265 -5.40 8.49 -0.53
N LEU A 266 -4.95 7.23 -0.44
CA LEU A 266 -4.01 6.63 -1.37
C LEU A 266 -4.49 6.67 -2.81
N VAL A 267 -5.70 6.18 -3.12
CA VAL A 267 -6.16 6.10 -4.52
C VAL A 267 -6.55 7.45 -5.12
N GLN A 268 -6.68 8.49 -4.29
CA GLN A 268 -6.90 9.86 -4.74
C GLN A 268 -5.59 10.60 -5.07
N LEU A 269 -4.43 10.04 -4.70
CA LEU A 269 -3.15 10.62 -5.08
C LEU A 269 -2.96 10.59 -6.60
N PRO A 270 -2.45 11.67 -7.23
CA PRO A 270 -2.20 11.70 -8.68
C PRO A 270 -1.27 10.59 -9.17
N THR A 271 -0.38 10.10 -8.30
CA THR A 271 0.61 9.06 -8.57
C THR A 271 0.10 7.65 -8.29
N SER A 272 -1.10 7.48 -7.74
CA SER A 272 -1.66 6.16 -7.51
C SER A 272 -1.90 5.43 -8.83
N GLY A 273 -1.58 4.13 -8.83
CA GLY A 273 -1.98 3.18 -9.87
C GLY A 273 -3.48 3.17 -10.16
N ASP A 274 -3.83 2.60 -11.31
CA ASP A 274 -5.21 2.37 -11.72
C ASP A 274 -5.87 1.32 -10.80
N LEU A 275 -5.08 0.34 -10.36
CA LEU A 275 -5.40 -0.56 -9.26
C LEU A 275 -4.33 -0.49 -8.18
N VAL A 276 -4.77 -0.66 -6.93
CA VAL A 276 -3.92 -0.88 -5.76
C VAL A 276 -4.27 -2.23 -5.17
N LEU A 277 -3.27 -3.06 -4.93
CA LEU A 277 -3.41 -4.36 -4.30
C LEU A 277 -2.87 -4.31 -2.88
N LEU A 278 -3.57 -5.00 -1.99
CA LEU A 278 -3.03 -5.38 -0.68
C LEU A 278 -2.94 -6.89 -0.60
N GLY A 279 -1.77 -7.38 -0.20
CA GLY A 279 -1.55 -8.78 0.08
C GLY A 279 -2.46 -9.30 1.20
N ARG A 280 -2.70 -10.61 1.19
CA ARG A 280 -3.56 -11.26 2.19
C ARG A 280 -3.08 -11.00 3.62
N LEU A 281 -4.00 -10.58 4.48
CA LEU A 281 -3.83 -10.58 5.93
C LEU A 281 -4.42 -11.87 6.52
N PHE A 282 -3.63 -12.59 7.31
CA PHE A 282 -4.07 -13.79 8.02
C PHE A 282 -4.49 -13.45 9.45
N ASP A 283 -5.35 -14.29 10.04
CA ASP A 283 -5.79 -14.15 11.44
C ASP A 283 -4.62 -14.25 12.45
N THR A 284 -3.48 -14.83 12.03
CA THR A 284 -2.23 -14.87 12.81
C THR A 284 -1.52 -13.51 12.88
N GLY A 285 -1.93 -12.54 12.05
CA GLY A 285 -1.25 -11.27 11.83
C GLY A 285 -0.16 -11.32 10.75
N GLU A 286 0.13 -12.49 10.18
CA GLU A 286 1.02 -12.61 9.03
C GLU A 286 0.39 -11.98 7.78
N VAL A 287 1.23 -11.46 6.88
CA VAL A 287 0.81 -10.80 5.65
C VAL A 287 1.52 -11.41 4.44
N ILE A 288 0.82 -11.58 3.32
CA ILE A 288 1.49 -11.84 2.04
C ILE A 288 2.18 -10.57 1.57
N THR A 289 3.51 -10.60 1.46
CA THR A 289 4.29 -9.51 0.86
C THR A 289 4.59 -9.81 -0.61
N PHE A 290 4.64 -8.79 -1.46
CA PHE A 290 4.97 -8.96 -2.88
C PHE A 290 6.48 -8.91 -3.16
N GLU A 291 7.27 -8.53 -2.15
CA GLU A 291 8.74 -8.58 -2.17
C GLU A 291 9.26 -9.89 -1.57
N GLU A 292 10.53 -10.23 -1.81
CA GLU A 292 11.16 -11.43 -1.22
C GLU A 292 11.69 -11.10 0.19
N GLN A 293 10.78 -10.94 1.15
CA GLN A 293 11.08 -10.57 2.55
C GLN A 293 10.36 -11.50 3.54
N GLU A 294 10.95 -11.69 4.72
CA GLU A 294 10.41 -12.47 5.86
C GLU A 294 9.60 -11.62 6.84
N ALA A 295 9.82 -10.30 6.84
CA ALA A 295 8.97 -9.31 7.49
C ALA A 295 8.69 -8.16 6.52
N THR A 296 7.61 -7.42 6.74
CA THR A 296 7.21 -6.38 5.80
C THR A 296 6.46 -5.23 6.48
N HIS A 297 6.45 -4.10 5.80
CA HIS A 297 5.66 -2.92 6.13
C HIS A 297 5.25 -2.21 4.83
N GLY A 298 4.58 -1.06 4.92
CA GLY A 298 4.13 -0.29 3.74
C GLY A 298 2.72 -0.62 3.25
N GLY A 299 2.01 -1.53 3.92
CA GLY A 299 0.58 -1.77 3.75
C GLY A 299 -0.21 -1.60 5.06
N LEU A 300 -1.21 -2.45 5.27
CA LEU A 300 -2.18 -2.34 6.37
C LEU A 300 -2.31 -3.68 7.12
N GLY A 301 -2.52 -3.60 8.44
CA GLY A 301 -2.70 -4.77 9.31
C GLY A 301 -1.41 -5.52 9.67
N GLY A 302 -1.52 -6.54 10.51
CA GLY A 302 -0.36 -7.31 10.98
C GLY A 302 0.58 -6.55 11.92
N GLY A 303 0.20 -5.34 12.35
CA GLY A 303 1.00 -4.48 13.24
C GLY A 303 1.93 -3.51 12.51
N GLN A 304 2.04 -3.57 11.18
CA GLN A 304 2.86 -2.63 10.41
C GLN A 304 2.33 -1.19 10.44
N ASP A 305 1.06 -1.02 10.74
CA ASP A 305 0.32 0.24 10.87
C ASP A 305 0.33 0.81 12.31
N LYS A 306 1.17 0.27 13.20
CA LYS A 306 1.24 0.66 14.62
C LYS A 306 2.61 1.30 14.94
N PRO A 307 2.86 2.55 14.53
CA PRO A 307 4.07 3.30 14.91
C PRO A 307 4.08 3.65 16.40
N PHE A 308 5.23 4.10 16.91
CA PHE A 308 5.33 4.59 18.28
C PHE A 308 6.20 5.85 18.40
N ILE A 309 6.04 6.55 19.51
CA ILE A 309 6.91 7.65 19.92
C ILE A 309 7.28 7.49 21.40
N ILE A 310 8.57 7.61 21.70
CA ILE A 310 9.11 7.76 23.05
C ILE A 310 9.65 9.19 23.15
N TYR A 311 9.28 9.88 24.23
CA TYR A 311 9.56 11.29 24.39
C TYR A 311 9.79 11.64 25.87
N PRO A 312 10.38 12.81 26.20
CA PRO A 312 10.65 13.19 27.58
C PRO A 312 9.37 13.33 28.39
N ALA A 313 9.28 12.65 29.54
CA ALA A 313 8.08 12.63 30.38
C ALA A 313 7.60 14.03 30.83
N ALA A 314 8.51 15.01 30.94
CA ALA A 314 8.16 16.39 31.27
C ALA A 314 7.26 17.05 30.21
N LEU A 315 7.21 16.53 28.99
CA LEU A 315 6.40 17.06 27.89
C LEU A 315 5.00 16.45 27.82
N SER A 316 4.71 15.37 28.54
CA SER A 316 3.39 14.69 28.49
C SER A 316 2.19 15.63 28.71
N PRO A 317 2.21 16.62 29.64
CA PRO A 317 1.09 17.54 29.80
C PRO A 317 0.82 18.46 28.59
N SER A 318 1.79 18.58 27.68
CA SER A 318 1.78 19.51 26.54
C SER A 318 1.72 18.81 25.18
N LEU A 319 1.75 17.47 25.15
CA LEU A 319 1.69 16.71 23.91
C LEU A 319 0.22 16.62 23.45
N PRO A 320 -0.12 17.14 22.27
CA PRO A 320 -1.46 17.00 21.72
C PRO A 320 -1.72 15.54 21.33
N MET A 321 -2.98 15.24 21.04
CA MET A 321 -3.30 14.02 20.30
C MET A 321 -2.66 14.13 18.91
N ILE A 322 -1.71 13.24 18.61
CA ILE A 322 -1.03 13.19 17.33
C ILE A 322 -1.82 12.24 16.43
N GLU A 323 -2.55 12.82 15.47
CA GLU A 323 -3.36 12.05 14.51
C GLU A 323 -2.62 11.83 13.17
N SER A 324 -1.50 12.54 12.93
CA SER A 324 -0.68 12.37 11.73
C SER A 324 0.79 12.79 11.94
N PRO A 325 1.72 12.35 11.08
CA PRO A 325 3.11 12.79 11.09
C PRO A 325 3.25 14.32 10.94
N GLU A 326 2.41 14.96 10.13
CA GLU A 326 2.38 16.41 9.95
C GLU A 326 1.99 17.12 11.25
N ALA A 327 1.01 16.61 11.98
CA ALA A 327 0.60 17.17 13.27
C ALA A 327 1.75 17.14 14.28
N LEU A 328 2.51 16.02 14.33
CA LEU A 328 3.71 15.91 15.16
C LEU A 328 4.79 16.92 14.72
N TYR A 329 5.06 17.02 13.43
CA TYR A 329 6.05 17.97 12.90
C TYR A 329 5.71 19.43 13.23
N GLN A 330 4.45 19.83 13.04
CA GLN A 330 4.00 21.19 13.36
C GLN A 330 4.14 21.48 14.85
N TRP A 331 3.81 20.52 15.72
CA TRP A 331 4.01 20.66 17.16
C TRP A 331 5.49 20.82 17.52
N LEU A 332 6.38 20.00 16.96
CA LEU A 332 7.82 20.08 17.19
C LEU A 332 8.40 21.44 16.78
N ILE A 333 8.03 21.96 15.60
CA ILE A 333 8.51 23.27 15.15
C ILE A 333 7.97 24.41 16.01
N ALA A 334 6.71 24.34 16.44
CA ALA A 334 6.13 25.34 17.33
C ALA A 334 6.81 25.34 18.71
N ARG A 335 7.17 24.16 19.21
CA ARG A 335 7.77 23.96 20.54
C ARG A 335 9.25 24.36 20.60
N TYR A 336 10.00 24.11 19.53
CA TYR A 336 11.45 24.30 19.45
C TYR A 336 11.84 25.26 18.32
N PRO A 337 11.48 26.56 18.36
CA PRO A 337 11.80 27.53 17.29
C PRO A 337 13.33 27.68 17.09
N LEU A 338 13.74 28.05 15.87
CA LEU A 338 15.16 28.31 15.54
C LEU A 338 15.63 29.66 16.08
#